data_AF-A0A1X0J2E3-F1
#
_entry.id   AF-A0A1X0J2E3-F1
#
_cell.length_a   1.000
_cell.length_b   1.000
_cell.length_c   1.000
_cell.angle_alpha   90.00
_cell.angle_beta   90.00
_cell.angle_gamma   90.00
#
_symmetry.space_group_name_H-M   'P 1'
#
loop_
_entity.id
_entity.type
_entity.pdbx_description
1 polymer ?
#
loop_
_entity_poly.entity_id
_entity_poly.type
_entity_poly.pdbx_seq_one_letter_code
_entity_poly.pdbx_strand_id
1 'polypeptide(L)'
;MSIRARDTAEVEDLGWELAQATKWRDGLPRLAHTLAKAASTGTGYLDSEVELLREHLANVAAKVLGDYPDHVDTANVGNWQLLATIDALIKGEKTAANYHFAWFQVLNLALKGEVHR
;
A
#
# COMPACT_ATOMS: atom_id res chain seq x y z
N MET A 1 -5.16 -17.39 -10.96
CA MET A 1 -6.12 -16.57 -10.16
C MET A 1 -6.91 -15.70 -11.12
N SER A 2 -8.23 -15.59 -10.95
CA SER A 2 -9.08 -14.76 -11.81
C SER A 2 -8.84 -13.26 -11.55
N ILE A 3 -8.77 -12.45 -12.61
CA ILE A 3 -8.54 -11.00 -12.54
C ILE A 3 -9.79 -10.27 -12.03
N ARG A 4 -11.00 -10.87 -12.18
CA ARG A 4 -12.28 -10.25 -11.81
C ARG A 4 -12.35 -9.74 -10.38
N ALA A 5 -11.75 -10.45 -9.41
CA ALA A 5 -11.78 -10.01 -8.02
C ALA A 5 -10.91 -8.77 -7.76
N ARG A 6 -9.96 -8.48 -8.67
CA ARG A 6 -9.05 -7.34 -8.62
C ARG A 6 -9.46 -6.19 -9.55
N ASP A 7 -10.56 -6.38 -10.29
CA ASP A 7 -11.09 -5.40 -11.24
C ASP A 7 -11.93 -4.36 -10.47
N THR A 8 -11.22 -3.49 -9.75
CA THR A 8 -11.79 -2.35 -9.04
C THR A 8 -11.83 -1.13 -9.96
N ALA A 9 -12.66 -0.14 -9.63
CA ALA A 9 -12.61 1.15 -10.31
C ALA A 9 -11.17 1.68 -10.32
N GLU A 10 -10.74 2.21 -11.47
CA GLU A 10 -9.41 2.81 -11.60
C GLU A 10 -9.32 4.03 -10.69
N VAL A 11 -8.24 4.10 -9.93
CA VAL A 11 -7.93 5.25 -9.08
C VAL A 11 -7.32 6.31 -9.98
N GLU A 12 -8.05 7.42 -10.13
CA GLU A 12 -7.56 8.61 -10.82
C GLU A 12 -6.27 9.11 -10.16
N ASP A 13 -5.27 9.43 -10.98
CA ASP A 13 -3.96 9.92 -10.53
C ASP A 13 -3.31 9.09 -9.41
N LEU A 14 -3.36 7.75 -9.52
CA LEU A 14 -2.77 6.81 -8.55
C LEU A 14 -1.37 7.22 -8.05
N GLY A 15 -0.50 7.71 -8.94
CA GLY A 15 0.84 8.17 -8.54
C GLY A 15 0.83 9.34 -7.58
N TRP A 16 -0.03 10.33 -7.81
CA TRP A 16 -0.18 11.50 -6.95
C TRP A 16 -0.82 11.11 -5.61
N GLU A 17 -1.91 10.34 -5.66
CA GLU A 17 -2.62 9.83 -4.48
C GLU A 17 -1.70 8.98 -3.59
N LEU A 18 -0.93 8.07 -4.18
CA LEU A 18 0.04 7.24 -3.46
C LEU A 18 1.15 8.08 -2.82
N ALA A 19 1.64 9.12 -3.51
CA ALA A 19 2.64 10.02 -2.96
C ALA A 19 2.10 10.79 -1.74
N GLN A 20 0.83 11.23 -1.76
CA GLN A 20 0.20 11.86 -0.59
C GLN A 20 0.03 10.86 0.56
N ALA A 21 -0.47 9.66 0.27
CA ALA A 21 -0.73 8.63 1.27
C ALA A 21 0.52 8.15 2.02
N THR A 22 1.70 8.29 1.40
CA THR A 22 2.98 7.84 1.98
C THR A 22 3.80 8.95 2.65
N LYS A 23 3.51 10.23 2.39
CA LYS A 23 4.39 11.37 2.73
C LYS A 23 4.65 11.56 4.23
N TRP A 24 3.73 11.16 5.10
CA TRP A 24 3.82 11.32 6.55
C TRP A 24 3.13 10.19 7.31
N ARG A 25 3.20 8.98 6.76
CA ARG A 25 2.45 7.84 7.29
C ARG A 25 3.23 7.13 8.38
N ASP A 26 2.68 7.14 9.58
CA ASP A 26 3.22 6.36 10.69
C ASP A 26 3.22 4.86 10.39
N GLY A 27 4.32 4.20 10.75
CA GLY A 27 4.52 2.76 10.53
C GLY A 27 4.99 2.37 9.13
N LEU A 28 5.23 3.32 8.21
CA LEU A 28 5.94 3.05 6.96
C LEU A 28 7.44 3.34 7.10
N PRO A 29 8.31 2.56 6.41
CA PRO A 29 9.70 2.93 6.29
C PRO A 29 9.84 4.21 5.45
N ARG A 30 10.86 5.02 5.75
CA ARG A 30 11.11 6.28 5.03
C ARG A 30 11.23 6.10 3.51
N LEU A 31 11.77 4.95 3.07
CA LEU A 31 11.91 4.59 1.66
C LEU A 31 10.57 4.40 0.93
N ALA A 32 9.47 4.13 1.64
CA ALA A 32 8.18 3.87 0.99
C ALA A 32 7.72 5.09 0.19
N HIS A 33 7.92 6.30 0.72
CA HIS A 33 7.57 7.53 0.00
C HIS A 33 8.45 7.75 -1.24
N THR A 34 9.76 7.50 -1.12
CA THR A 34 10.68 7.69 -2.25
C THR A 34 10.42 6.67 -3.35
N LEU A 35 10.20 5.40 -3.01
CA LEU A 35 9.82 4.36 -3.97
C LEU A 35 8.44 4.58 -4.58
N ALA A 36 7.45 5.05 -3.82
CA ALA A 36 6.13 5.41 -4.36
C ALA A 36 6.25 6.46 -5.47
N LYS A 37 7.06 7.50 -5.25
CA LYS A 37 7.32 8.52 -6.26
C LYS A 37 8.10 7.94 -7.44
N ALA A 38 9.13 7.14 -7.17
CA ALA A 38 9.97 6.58 -8.23
C ALA A 38 9.20 5.62 -9.14
N ALA A 39 8.46 4.69 -8.56
CA ALA A 39 7.66 3.72 -9.29
C ALA A 39 6.50 4.37 -10.08
N SER A 40 5.89 5.44 -9.57
CA SER A 40 4.81 6.14 -10.27
C SER A 40 5.28 7.07 -11.38
N THR A 41 6.50 7.61 -11.28
CA THR A 41 7.09 8.52 -12.29
C THR A 41 8.02 7.81 -13.26
N GLY A 42 8.28 6.51 -13.06
CA GLY A 42 9.21 5.73 -13.88
C GLY A 42 10.67 6.14 -13.69
N THR A 43 11.02 6.76 -12.56
CA THR A 43 12.42 7.04 -12.22
C THR A 43 13.06 5.83 -11.56
N GLY A 44 14.37 5.64 -11.74
CA GLY A 44 15.10 4.51 -11.17
C GLY A 44 15.08 4.47 -9.63
N TYR A 45 15.27 3.27 -9.10
CA TYR A 45 15.44 2.94 -7.70
C TYR A 45 16.50 1.83 -7.60
N LEU A 46 17.10 1.65 -6.41
CA LEU A 46 18.11 0.61 -6.19
C LEU A 46 17.43 -0.70 -5.83
N ASP A 47 18.01 -1.83 -6.27
CA ASP A 47 17.52 -3.16 -5.88
C ASP A 47 17.42 -3.28 -4.36
N SER A 48 18.46 -2.84 -3.64
CA SER A 48 18.49 -2.87 -2.17
C SER A 48 17.33 -2.11 -1.50
N GLU A 49 16.79 -1.06 -2.12
CA GLU A 49 15.60 -0.35 -1.63
C GLU A 49 14.34 -1.20 -1.83
N VAL A 50 14.26 -1.93 -2.95
CA VAL A 50 13.17 -2.87 -3.25
C VAL A 50 13.20 -4.06 -2.29
N GLU A 51 14.38 -4.62 -2.00
CA GLU A 51 14.51 -5.68 -1.00
C GLU A 51 14.05 -5.21 0.38
N LEU A 52 14.46 -4.01 0.81
CA LEU A 52 14.06 -3.47 2.10
C LEU A 52 12.55 -3.17 2.17
N LEU A 53 11.94 -2.71 1.08
CA LEU A 53 10.48 -2.57 0.95
C LEU A 53 9.79 -3.92 1.15
N ARG A 54 10.27 -4.97 0.47
CA ARG A 54 9.69 -6.32 0.53
C ARG A 54 9.84 -6.96 1.89
N GLU A 55 10.96 -6.73 2.58
CA GLU A 55 11.12 -7.14 3.98
C GLU A 55 10.07 -6.48 4.87
N HIS A 56 9.88 -5.17 4.74
CA HIS A 56 8.85 -4.45 5.51
C HIS A 56 7.43 -4.94 5.18
N LEU A 57 7.16 -5.21 3.89
CA LEU A 57 5.90 -5.79 3.43
C LEU A 57 5.64 -7.16 4.08
N ALA A 58 6.64 -8.03 4.15
CA ALA A 58 6.52 -9.33 4.80
C ALA A 58 6.29 -9.19 6.30
N ASN A 59 7.02 -8.28 6.96
CA ASN A 59 6.91 -8.05 8.41
C ASN A 59 5.53 -7.51 8.81
N VAL A 60 4.98 -6.55 8.06
CA VAL A 60 3.63 -6.03 8.35
C VAL A 60 2.56 -7.08 8.09
N ALA A 61 2.70 -7.90 7.05
CA ALA A 61 1.77 -8.98 6.75
C ALA A 61 1.79 -10.04 7.86
N ALA A 62 2.98 -10.46 8.30
CA ALA A 62 3.12 -11.43 9.39
C ALA A 62 2.50 -10.91 10.70
N LYS A 63 2.70 -9.62 11.02
CA LYS A 63 2.08 -8.98 12.18
C LYS A 63 0.55 -8.99 12.10
N VAL A 64 -0.01 -8.48 11.00
CA VAL A 64 -1.47 -8.42 10.80
C VAL A 64 -2.11 -9.81 10.88
N LEU A 65 -1.48 -10.82 10.28
CA LEU A 65 -1.98 -12.19 10.31
C LEU A 65 -1.83 -12.85 11.69
N GLY A 66 -0.77 -12.51 12.44
CA GLY A 66 -0.58 -12.99 13.80
C GLY A 66 -1.59 -12.41 14.80
N ASP A 67 -2.04 -11.18 14.57
CA ASP A 67 -3.05 -10.50 15.39
C ASP A 67 -4.49 -10.89 15.02
N TYR A 68 -4.70 -11.62 13.90
CA TYR A 68 -6.02 -12.05 13.44
C TYR A 68 -6.53 -13.30 14.21
N PRO A 69 -7.83 -13.38 14.55
CA PRO A 69 -8.88 -12.39 14.29
C PRO A 69 -9.03 -11.32 15.39
N ASP A 70 -8.36 -11.47 16.52
CA ASP A 70 -8.76 -10.83 17.78
C ASP A 70 -8.32 -9.37 17.93
N HIS A 71 -7.17 -8.98 17.35
CA HIS A 71 -6.51 -7.70 17.62
C HIS A 71 -5.97 -7.01 16.35
N VAL A 72 -6.67 -7.13 15.22
CA VAL A 72 -6.23 -6.54 13.95
C VAL A 72 -6.26 -5.02 13.99
N ASP A 73 -5.08 -4.41 14.00
CA ASP A 73 -4.92 -2.95 13.86
C ASP A 73 -5.10 -2.52 12.39
N THR A 74 -6.17 -1.76 12.14
CA THR A 74 -6.53 -1.25 10.80
C THR A 74 -5.46 -0.34 10.20
N ALA A 75 -4.64 0.34 11.02
CA ALA A 75 -3.52 1.13 10.54
C ALA A 75 -2.44 0.24 9.92
N ASN A 76 -2.16 -0.93 10.51
CA ASN A 76 -1.21 -1.89 9.97
C ASN A 76 -1.75 -2.54 8.68
N VAL A 77 -3.05 -2.82 8.60
CA VAL A 77 -3.67 -3.27 7.34
C VAL A 77 -3.53 -2.21 6.25
N GLY A 78 -3.75 -0.93 6.57
CA GLY A 78 -3.54 0.17 5.63
C GLY A 78 -2.09 0.29 5.16
N ASN A 79 -1.12 0.15 6.07
CA ASN A 79 0.30 0.15 5.73
C ASN A 79 0.68 -1.03 4.83
N TRP A 80 0.10 -2.20 5.08
CA TRP A 80 0.25 -3.37 4.22
C TRP A 80 -0.25 -3.09 2.80
N GLN A 81 -1.44 -2.49 2.64
CA GLN A 81 -1.97 -2.14 1.31
C GLN A 81 -1.08 -1.13 0.57
N LEU A 82 -0.54 -0.11 1.25
CA LEU A 82 0.36 0.86 0.62
C LEU A 82 1.67 0.22 0.15
N LEU A 83 2.29 -0.62 0.98
CA LEU A 83 3.52 -1.33 0.60
C LEU A 83 3.29 -2.30 -0.57
N ALA A 84 2.15 -3.00 -0.57
CA ALA A 84 1.76 -3.88 -1.67
C ALA A 84 1.49 -3.10 -2.98
N THR A 85 0.92 -1.89 -2.88
CA THR A 85 0.75 -1.01 -4.04
C THR A 85 2.09 -0.65 -4.67
N ILE A 86 3.08 -0.26 -3.85
CA ILE A 86 4.42 0.11 -4.33
C ILE A 86 5.13 -1.09 -4.98
N ASP A 87 5.11 -2.27 -4.35
CA ASP A 87 5.73 -3.48 -4.91
C ASP A 87 5.06 -3.92 -6.22
N ALA A 88 3.73 -3.79 -6.33
CA ALA A 88 3.01 -4.04 -7.59
C ALA A 88 3.41 -3.05 -8.69
N LEU A 89 3.58 -1.76 -8.38
CA LEU A 89 4.08 -0.78 -9.35
C LEU A 89 5.50 -1.09 -9.82
N ILE A 90 6.39 -1.48 -8.91
CA ILE A 90 7.77 -1.93 -9.21
C ILE A 90 7.77 -3.12 -10.18
N LYS A 91 6.80 -4.03 -10.05
CA LYS A 91 6.62 -5.19 -10.95
C LYS A 91 5.90 -4.86 -12.26
N GLY A 92 5.41 -3.63 -12.43
CA GLY A 92 4.58 -3.25 -13.57
C GLY A 92 3.15 -3.81 -13.53
N GLU A 93 2.70 -4.31 -12.38
CA GLU A 93 1.38 -4.95 -12.18
C GLU A 93 0.29 -3.91 -11.87
N LYS A 94 -0.07 -3.09 -12.86
CA LYS A 94 -1.01 -1.96 -12.68
C LYS A 94 -2.34 -2.35 -12.03
N THR A 95 -2.96 -3.45 -12.44
CA THR A 95 -4.22 -3.93 -11.85
C THR A 95 -4.07 -4.27 -10.37
N ALA A 96 -2.96 -4.88 -9.98
CA ALA A 96 -2.70 -5.21 -8.57
C ALA A 96 -2.41 -3.94 -7.75
N ALA A 97 -1.65 -2.99 -8.30
CA ALA A 97 -1.41 -1.70 -7.67
C ALA A 97 -2.73 -0.95 -7.42
N ASN A 98 -3.59 -0.87 -8.44
CA ASN A 98 -4.90 -0.23 -8.34
C ASN A 98 -5.77 -0.90 -7.26
N TYR A 99 -5.83 -2.23 -7.27
CA TYR A 99 -6.59 -3.00 -6.29
C TYR A 99 -6.16 -2.71 -4.85
N HIS A 100 -4.84 -2.79 -4.57
CA HIS A 100 -4.33 -2.55 -3.22
C HIS A 100 -4.60 -1.12 -2.75
N PHE A 101 -4.42 -0.14 -3.65
CA PHE A 101 -4.66 1.25 -3.30
C PHE A 101 -6.14 1.56 -3.08
N ALA A 102 -7.04 1.00 -3.89
CA ALA A 102 -8.48 1.14 -3.70
C ALA A 102 -8.92 0.59 -2.33
N TRP A 103 -8.38 -0.56 -1.91
CA TRP A 103 -8.64 -1.11 -0.57
C TRP A 103 -8.07 -0.22 0.54
N PHE A 104 -6.89 0.37 0.36
CA PHE A 104 -6.37 1.37 1.29
C PHE A 104 -7.33 2.56 1.43
N GLN A 105 -7.86 3.10 0.33
CA GLN A 105 -8.80 4.21 0.37
C GLN A 105 -10.07 3.84 1.14
N VAL A 106 -10.65 2.67 0.89
CA VAL A 106 -11.84 2.19 1.60
C VAL A 106 -11.57 2.03 3.11
N LEU A 107 -10.45 1.41 3.48
CA LEU A 107 -10.06 1.24 4.89
C LEU A 107 -9.88 2.60 5.60
N ASN A 108 -9.21 3.54 4.93
CA ASN A 108 -8.97 4.87 5.49
C ASN A 108 -10.25 5.70 5.61
N LEU A 109 -11.19 5.54 4.68
CA LEU A 109 -12.52 6.16 4.76
C LEU A 109 -13.33 5.57 5.92
N ALA A 110 -13.32 4.25 6.11
CA ALA A 110 -13.99 3.59 7.23
C ALA A 110 -13.46 4.11 8.58
N LEU A 111 -12.13 4.20 8.73
CA LEU A 111 -11.49 4.72 9.93
C LEU A 111 -11.89 6.18 10.21
N LYS A 112 -11.92 7.04 9.19
CA LYS A 112 -12.41 8.42 9.34
C LYS A 112 -13.87 8.46 9.76
N GLY A 113 -14.72 7.58 9.23
CA GLY A 113 -16.13 7.49 9.61
C GLY A 113 -16.35 7.09 11.07
N GLU A 114 -15.51 6.21 11.61
CA GLU A 114 -15.53 5.80 13.03
C GLU A 114 -15.10 6.94 13.98
N VAL A 115 -14.14 7.77 13.57
CA VAL A 115 -13.67 8.92 14.38
C VAL A 115 -14.74 10.02 14.51
N HIS A 116 -15.70 10.10 13.59
CA HIS A 116 -16.73 11.15 13.57
C HIS A 116 -18.10 10.69 14.10
N ARG A 117 -18.20 9.46 14.63
CA ARG A 117 -19.41 8.94 15.28
C ARG A 117 -19.26 8.99 16.79
#